data_AF-A0AB74UD37-F1
#
_entry.id   AF-A0AB74UD37-F1
#
_cell.length_a   1.000
_cell.length_b   1.000
_cell.length_c   1.000
_cell.angle_alpha   90.00
_cell.angle_beta   90.00
_cell.angle_gamma   90.00
#
_symmetry.space_group_name_H-M   'P 1'
#
loop_
_entity.id
_entity.type
_entity.pdbx_description
1 polymer ?
#
loop_
_entity_poly.entity_id
_entity_poly.type
_entity_poly.pdbx_seq_one_letter_code
_entity_poly.pdbx_strand_id
1 'polypeptide(L)'
;MSQRDDRDAADLLHLIGHLYLQSGQTQRGLVLLLIAQRLAPDHSGLLHALCQGFLASGQGQRALHTIERLEAQAGAAADPALALLRGRAQTLVGAPELARQSYRDYLARRASADRTTPHTGAGGEA
;
A
#
# COMPACT_ATOMS: atom_id res chain seq x y z
N MET A 1 -17.05 -24.44 9.97
CA MET A 1 -16.09 -23.37 10.31
C MET A 1 -16.68 -22.07 9.86
N SER A 2 -16.93 -21.16 10.79
CA SER A 2 -17.70 -19.94 10.55
C SER A 2 -16.86 -18.92 9.79
N GLN A 3 -17.48 -18.15 8.89
CA GLN A 3 -16.88 -17.01 8.18
C GLN A 3 -16.17 -15.99 9.12
N ARG A 4 -16.52 -16.02 10.41
CA ARG A 4 -15.87 -15.27 11.48
C ARG A 4 -14.50 -15.84 11.86
N ASP A 5 -14.38 -17.17 11.95
CA ASP A 5 -13.12 -17.85 12.29
C ASP A 5 -12.08 -17.61 11.19
N ASP A 6 -12.51 -17.62 9.92
CA ASP A 6 -11.64 -17.33 8.77
C ASP A 6 -11.14 -15.88 8.76
N ARG A 7 -11.98 -14.94 9.20
CA ARG A 7 -11.62 -13.52 9.32
C ARG A 7 -10.64 -13.30 10.47
N ASP A 8 -10.90 -13.88 11.64
CA ASP A 8 -10.01 -13.79 12.80
C ASP A 8 -8.64 -14.44 12.50
N ALA A 9 -8.63 -15.57 11.78
CA ALA A 9 -7.42 -16.20 11.29
C ALA A 9 -6.65 -15.32 10.27
N ALA A 10 -7.36 -14.68 9.35
CA ALA A 10 -6.75 -13.76 8.38
C ALA A 10 -6.12 -12.54 9.07
N ASP A 11 -6.78 -11.96 10.08
CA ASP A 11 -6.28 -10.82 10.84
C ASP A 11 -5.03 -11.19 11.66
N LEU A 12 -5.02 -12.38 12.28
CA LEU A 12 -3.82 -12.88 12.98
C LEU A 12 -2.65 -13.11 12.02
N LEU A 13 -2.90 -13.76 10.88
CA LEU A 13 -1.88 -13.99 9.86
C LEU A 13 -1.36 -12.69 9.27
N HIS A 14 -2.23 -11.67 9.11
CA HIS A 14 -1.84 -10.33 8.71
C HIS A 14 -0.86 -9.72 9.71
N LEU A 15 -1.19 -9.71 11.00
CA LEU A 15 -0.34 -9.14 12.04
C LEU A 15 1.03 -9.82 12.08
N ILE A 16 1.06 -11.15 12.13
CA ILE A 16 2.32 -11.91 12.18
C ILE A 16 3.11 -11.70 10.89
N GLY A 17 2.46 -11.74 9.73
CA GLY A 17 3.07 -11.47 8.44
C GLY A 17 3.74 -10.10 8.37
N HIS A 18 3.05 -9.06 8.86
CA HIS A 18 3.56 -7.70 8.93
C HIS A 18 4.78 -7.59 9.86
N LEU A 19 4.74 -8.23 11.04
CA LEU A 19 5.89 -8.28 11.96
C LEU A 19 7.11 -8.93 11.30
N TYR A 20 6.92 -10.02 10.55
CA TYR A 20 8.02 -10.64 9.81
C TYR A 20 8.61 -9.73 8.74
N LEU A 21 7.78 -8.96 8.02
CA LEU A 21 8.27 -7.96 7.07
C LEU A 21 9.14 -6.90 7.77
N GLN A 22 8.71 -6.39 8.92
CA GLN A 22 9.47 -5.41 9.71
C GLN A 22 10.79 -5.98 10.24
N SER A 23 10.83 -7.28 10.56
CA SER A 23 12.05 -7.97 11.01
C SER A 23 13.06 -8.28 9.89
N GLY A 24 12.76 -7.92 8.63
CA GLY A 24 13.59 -8.25 7.47
C GLY A 24 13.42 -9.68 6.95
N GLN A 25 12.58 -10.50 7.59
CA GLN A 25 12.23 -11.85 7.14
C GLN A 25 11.14 -11.80 6.05
N THR A 26 11.40 -11.07 4.98
CA THR A 26 10.41 -10.70 3.95
C THR A 26 9.72 -11.91 3.32
N GLN A 27 10.45 -13.01 3.06
CA GLN A 27 9.88 -14.22 2.49
C GLN A 27 8.86 -14.90 3.43
N ARG A 28 9.18 -15.00 4.72
CA ARG A 28 8.28 -15.62 5.72
C ARG A 28 7.02 -14.77 5.91
N GLY A 29 7.20 -13.46 5.98
CA GLY A 29 6.08 -12.51 6.05
C GLY A 29 5.15 -12.63 4.85
N LEU A 30 5.70 -12.67 3.64
CA LEU A 30 4.91 -12.84 2.41
C LEU A 30 4.10 -14.14 2.39
N VAL A 31 4.67 -15.26 2.83
CA VAL A 31 3.93 -16.54 2.88
C VAL A 31 2.69 -16.42 3.76
N LEU A 32 2.81 -15.84 4.96
CA LEU A 32 1.68 -15.67 5.87
C LEU A 32 0.61 -14.74 5.30
N LEU A 33 1.04 -13.63 4.68
CA LEU A 33 0.13 -12.67 4.05
C LEU A 33 -0.61 -13.27 2.85
N LEU A 34 0.03 -14.14 2.07
CA LEU A 34 -0.62 -14.83 0.94
C LEU A 34 -1.66 -15.84 1.42
N ILE A 35 -1.42 -16.53 2.54
CA ILE A 35 -2.42 -17.41 3.16
C ILE A 35 -3.61 -16.58 3.65
N ALA A 36 -3.34 -15.47 4.35
CA ALA A 36 -4.36 -14.56 4.84
C ALA A 36 -5.21 -13.97 3.70
N GLN A 37 -4.60 -13.60 2.57
CA GLN A 37 -5.31 -13.13 1.38
C GLN A 37 -6.27 -14.18 0.81
N ARG A 38 -5.96 -15.47 0.91
CA ARG A 38 -6.86 -16.53 0.44
C ARG A 38 -8.09 -16.69 1.35
N LEU A 39 -7.95 -16.36 2.64
CA LEU A 39 -9.05 -16.36 3.61
C LEU A 39 -9.90 -15.09 3.53
N ALA A 40 -9.26 -13.94 3.28
CA ALA A 40 -9.90 -12.63 3.18
C ALA A 40 -9.37 -11.85 1.95
N PRO A 41 -9.89 -12.14 0.74
CA PRO A 41 -9.35 -11.57 -0.52
C PRO A 41 -9.54 -10.07 -0.67
N ASP A 42 -10.53 -9.50 0.02
CA ASP A 42 -10.91 -8.09 -0.07
C ASP A 42 -10.40 -7.22 1.08
N HIS A 43 -9.58 -7.77 1.98
CA HIS A 43 -9.03 -7.00 3.09
C HIS A 43 -7.93 -6.05 2.61
N SER A 44 -8.23 -4.75 2.57
CA SER A 44 -7.33 -3.70 2.06
C SER A 44 -6.00 -3.63 2.82
N GLY A 45 -6.02 -3.84 4.15
CA GLY A 45 -4.80 -3.87 4.98
C GLY A 45 -3.80 -4.96 4.54
N LEU A 46 -4.32 -6.13 4.15
CA LEU A 46 -3.52 -7.26 3.66
C LEU A 46 -2.90 -6.94 2.30
N LEU A 47 -3.65 -6.30 1.41
CA LEU A 47 -3.12 -5.87 0.11
C LEU A 47 -2.01 -4.82 0.26
N HIS A 48 -2.14 -3.88 1.21
CA HIS A 48 -1.06 -2.94 1.52
C HIS A 48 0.19 -3.66 2.04
N ALA A 49 0.05 -4.60 2.98
CA ALA A 49 1.18 -5.37 3.51
C ALA A 49 1.85 -6.23 2.42
N LEU A 50 1.07 -6.88 1.55
CA LEU A 50 1.58 -7.64 0.40
C LEU A 50 2.34 -6.75 -0.58
N CYS A 51 1.81 -5.58 -0.91
CA CYS A 51 2.49 -4.62 -1.78
C CYS A 51 3.86 -4.24 -1.22
N GLN A 52 3.93 -3.91 0.08
CA GLN A 52 5.19 -3.57 0.74
C GLN A 52 6.17 -4.76 0.74
N GLY A 53 5.69 -5.97 1.02
CA GLY A 53 6.51 -7.18 0.98
C GLY A 53 7.05 -7.49 -0.42
N PHE A 54 6.25 -7.31 -1.47
CA PHE A 54 6.69 -7.49 -2.86
C PHE A 54 7.74 -6.44 -3.26
N LEU A 55 7.56 -5.18 -2.88
CA LEU A 55 8.56 -4.14 -3.11
C LEU A 55 9.87 -4.43 -2.37
N ALA A 56 9.81 -4.89 -1.12
CA ALA A 56 10.98 -5.24 -0.33
C ALA A 56 11.75 -6.45 -0.89
N SER A 57 11.04 -7.39 -1.53
CA SER A 57 11.64 -8.58 -2.16
C SER A 57 11.99 -8.40 -3.64
N GLY A 58 11.87 -7.18 -4.19
CA GLY A 58 12.17 -6.89 -5.60
C GLY A 58 11.14 -7.42 -6.60
N GLN A 59 9.99 -7.92 -6.15
CA GLN A 59 8.92 -8.47 -6.99
C GLN A 59 8.03 -7.36 -7.57
N GLY A 60 8.61 -6.44 -8.36
CA GLY A 60 7.95 -5.24 -8.86
C GLY A 60 6.64 -5.51 -9.61
N GLN A 61 6.58 -6.55 -10.44
CA GLN A 61 5.37 -6.88 -11.20
C GLN A 61 4.19 -7.31 -10.30
N ARG A 62 4.48 -8.08 -9.24
CA ARG A 62 3.45 -8.47 -8.25
C ARG A 62 3.01 -7.29 -7.40
N ALA A 63 3.92 -6.36 -7.10
CA ALA A 63 3.57 -5.12 -6.43
C ALA A 63 2.62 -4.27 -7.30
N LEU A 64 2.88 -4.10 -8.60
CA LEU A 64 2.00 -3.38 -9.52
C LEU A 64 0.59 -3.96 -9.55
N HIS A 65 0.47 -5.28 -9.71
CA HIS A 65 -0.84 -5.93 -9.72
C HIS A 65 -1.61 -5.72 -8.39
N THR A 66 -0.88 -5.71 -7.27
CA THR A 66 -1.48 -5.47 -5.95
C THR A 66 -1.95 -4.01 -5.81
N ILE A 67 -1.20 -3.05 -6.35
CA ILE A 67 -1.57 -1.63 -6.38
C ILE A 67 -2.83 -1.41 -7.23
N GLU A 68 -2.92 -2.04 -8.41
CA GLU A 68 -4.11 -1.96 -9.26
C GLU A 68 -5.37 -2.45 -8.54
N ARG A 69 -5.25 -3.51 -7.72
CA ARG A 69 -6.35 -3.99 -6.88
C ARG A 69 -6.71 -2.99 -5.78
N LEU A 70 -5.73 -2.38 -5.12
CA LEU A 70 -5.97 -1.34 -4.11
C LEU A 70 -6.66 -0.11 -4.72
N GLU A 71 -6.23 0.33 -5.90
CA GLU A 71 -6.84 1.43 -6.65
C GLU A 71 -8.29 1.10 -7.03
N ALA A 72 -8.54 -0.13 -7.50
CA ALA A 72 -9.89 -0.60 -7.84
C ALA A 72 -10.82 -0.66 -6.61
N GLN A 73 -10.31 -1.01 -5.44
CA GLN A 73 -11.09 -1.05 -4.19
C GLN A 73 -11.36 0.35 -3.62
N ALA A 74 -10.39 1.27 -3.69
CA ALA A 74 -10.51 2.61 -3.13
C ALA A 74 -11.23 3.61 -4.05
N GLY A 75 -11.21 3.39 -5.37
CA GLY A 75 -11.83 4.26 -6.35
C GLY A 75 -11.33 5.71 -6.26
N ALA A 76 -12.25 6.67 -6.19
CA ALA A 76 -11.92 8.10 -6.07
C ALA A 76 -11.25 8.50 -4.76
N ALA A 77 -11.29 7.64 -3.74
CA ALA A 77 -10.65 7.83 -2.43
C ALA A 77 -9.26 7.18 -2.35
N ALA A 78 -8.66 6.80 -3.48
CA ALA A 78 -7.34 6.21 -3.53
C ALA A 78 -6.30 7.10 -2.83
N ASP A 79 -5.61 6.53 -1.84
CA ASP A 79 -4.53 7.18 -1.10
C ASP A 79 -3.46 7.69 -2.09
N PRO A 80 -3.10 8.98 -2.08
CA PRO A 80 -2.00 9.51 -2.86
C PRO A 80 -0.71 8.69 -2.73
N ALA A 81 -0.46 8.05 -1.59
CA ALA A 81 0.70 7.18 -1.37
C ALA A 81 0.77 5.98 -2.34
N LEU A 82 -0.35 5.55 -2.95
CA LEU A 82 -0.35 4.50 -3.97
C LEU A 82 0.47 4.91 -5.20
N ALA A 83 0.44 6.19 -5.60
CA ALA A 83 1.25 6.68 -6.71
C ALA A 83 2.77 6.60 -6.42
N LEU A 84 3.16 6.82 -5.17
CA LEU A 84 4.54 6.63 -4.71
C LEU A 84 4.96 5.15 -4.78
N LEU A 85 4.11 4.24 -4.28
CA LEU A 85 4.37 2.80 -4.35
C LEU A 85 4.45 2.30 -5.80
N ARG A 86 3.61 2.84 -6.68
CA ARG A 86 3.59 2.53 -8.12
C ARG A 86 4.89 2.92 -8.79
N GLY A 87 5.38 4.13 -8.54
CA GLY A 87 6.67 4.58 -9.07
C GLY A 87 7.84 3.69 -8.60
N ARG A 88 7.81 3.25 -7.33
CA ARG A 88 8.83 2.33 -6.80
C ARG A 88 8.77 0.97 -7.48
N ALA A 89 7.56 0.44 -7.70
CA ALA A 89 7.37 -0.81 -8.42
C ALA A 89 7.83 -0.73 -9.89
N GLN A 90 7.51 0.36 -10.59
CA GLN A 90 7.94 0.60 -11.97
C GLN A 90 9.46 0.71 -12.10
N THR A 91 10.13 1.30 -11.10
CA THR A 91 11.59 1.35 -11.04
C THR A 91 12.18 -0.07 -10.96
N LEU A 92 11.59 -0.95 -10.15
CA LEU A 92 12.02 -2.35 -10.02
C LEU A 92 11.81 -3.17 -11.30
N VAL A 93 10.79 -2.85 -12.09
CA VAL A 93 10.50 -3.53 -13.38
C VAL A 93 11.34 -2.95 -14.53
N GLY A 94 12.12 -1.90 -14.30
CA GLY A 94 12.98 -1.28 -15.32
C GLY A 94 12.25 -0.28 -16.22
N ALA A 95 11.14 0.32 -15.74
CA ALA A 95 10.38 1.35 -16.45
C ALA A 95 10.54 2.73 -15.78
N PRO A 96 11.73 3.35 -15.83
CA PRO A 96 12.02 4.59 -15.09
C PRO A 96 11.19 5.79 -15.57
N GLU A 97 10.80 5.83 -16.85
CA GLU A 97 9.98 6.93 -17.38
C GLU A 97 8.56 6.92 -16.78
N LEU A 98 7.95 5.75 -16.66
CA LEU A 98 6.66 5.60 -15.98
C LEU A 98 6.79 5.91 -14.49
N ALA A 99 7.89 5.51 -13.86
CA ALA A 99 8.16 5.82 -12.46
C ALA A 99 8.20 7.34 -12.21
N ARG A 100 8.89 8.09 -13.07
CA ARG A 100 8.93 9.56 -13.00
C ARG A 100 7.55 10.18 -13.09
N GLN A 101 6.70 9.68 -13.99
CA GLN A 101 5.33 10.17 -14.11
C GLN A 101 4.54 9.92 -12.81
N SER A 102 4.60 8.70 -12.27
CA SER A 102 3.93 8.34 -11.02
C SER A 102 4.40 9.20 -9.83
N TYR A 103 5.70 9.50 -9.75
CA TYR A 103 6.24 10.39 -8.71
C TYR A 103 5.78 11.84 -8.89
N ARG A 104 5.70 12.34 -10.12
CA ARG A 104 5.16 13.67 -10.41
C ARG A 104 3.70 13.78 -10.01
N ASP A 105 2.90 12.77 -10.31
CA ASP A 105 1.49 12.72 -9.95
C ASP A 105 1.31 12.71 -8.42
N TYR A 106 2.14 11.96 -7.70
CA TYR A 106 2.17 11.97 -6.23
C TYR A 106 2.46 13.38 -5.68
N LEU A 107 3.51 14.04 -6.17
CA LEU A 107 3.90 15.39 -5.72
C LEU A 107 2.82 16.42 -6.03
N ALA A 108 2.18 16.33 -7.21
CA ALA A 108 1.10 17.22 -7.58
C ALA A 108 -0.11 17.09 -6.65
N ARG A 109 -0.53 15.85 -6.33
CA ARG A 109 -1.65 15.57 -5.41
C ARG A 109 -1.36 16.01 -3.98
N ARG A 110 -0.14 15.82 -3.51
CA ARG A 110 0.30 16.29 -2.19
C ARG A 110 0.30 17.82 -2.12
N ALA A 111 0.83 18.48 -3.14
CA ALA A 111 0.84 19.95 -3.20
C ALA A 111 -0.56 20.56 -3.31
N SER A 112 -1.54 19.87 -3.89
CA SER A 112 -2.95 20.31 -3.85
C SER A 112 -3.57 20.12 -2.47
N ALA A 113 -3.26 19.01 -1.77
CA ALA A 113 -3.78 18.74 -0.43
C ALA A 113 -3.27 19.75 0.62
N ASP A 114 -1.97 20.09 0.56
CA ASP A 114 -1.35 21.09 1.45
C ASP A 114 -1.92 22.51 1.22
N ARG A 115 -2.44 22.80 0.02
CA ARG A 115 -3.08 24.09 -0.30
C ARG A 115 -4.53 24.19 0.15
N THR A 116 -5.20 23.06 0.37
CA THR A 116 -6.60 23.02 0.82
C THR A 116 -6.76 22.94 2.34
N THR A 117 -5.68 22.84 3.11
CA THR A 117 -5.72 23.10 4.55
C THR A 117 -5.58 24.61 4.79
N PRO A 118 -6.66 25.36 5.06
CA PRO A 118 -6.49 26.73 5.53
C PRO A 118 -5.81 26.63 6.90
N HIS A 119 -4.56 27.09 6.97
CA HIS A 119 -4.00 27.51 8.24
C HIS A 119 -4.81 28.73 8.67
N THR A 120 -5.90 28.51 9.40
CA THR A 120 -6.53 29.53 10.24
C THR A 120 -5.53 29.90 11.33
N GLY A 121 -4.55 30.71 10.95
CA GLY A 121 -3.71 31.47 11.86
C GLY A 121 -4.57 32.59 12.44
N ALA A 122 -5.30 32.29 13.50
CA ALA A 122 -5.71 33.29 14.47
C ALA A 122 -4.44 33.76 15.19
N GLY A 123 -4.11 35.05 15.07
CA GLY A 123 -3.01 35.71 15.77
C GLY A 123 -2.36 36.81 14.91
N GLY A 124 -2.51 38.10 15.20
CA GLY A 124 -3.08 38.71 16.38
C GLY A 124 -3.49 40.17 16.15
N GLU A 125 -4.53 40.54 16.88
CA GLU A 125 -4.81 41.92 17.24
C GLU A 125 -3.71 42.40 18.22
N ALA A 126 -3.04 43.49 17.85
CA ALA A 126 -2.34 44.40 18.75
C ALA A 126 -2.39 45.80 18.15
#